data_AF-A0A183MV85-F1
#
_entry.id   AF-A0A183MV85-F1
#
_cell.length_a   1.000
_cell.length_b   1.000
_cell.length_c   1.000
_cell.angle_alpha   90.00
_cell.angle_beta   90.00
_cell.angle_gamma   90.00
#
_symmetry.space_group_name_H-M   'P 1'
#
loop_
_entity.id
_entity.type
_entity.pdbx_description
1 polymer ?
#
loop_
_entity_poly.entity_id
_entity_poly.type
_entity_poly.pdbx_seq_one_letter_code
_entity_poly.pdbx_strand_id
1 'polypeptide(L)'
;MGRTISQKFNTAFLQDTNKLNKFKIVLSNKFQAFHDLLNGEGTTVESNWKGIKEAITSICHEVLGHKKHHHKEWITVDTLDKIQERRNKKAEINTSRTRAEKAKAQAEYTEVNKQVKRSIRIDKRKYVEDLATTAEKAAREGNMR
;
A
#
# COMPACT_ATOMS: atom_id res chain seq x y z
N MET A 1 -16.51 -8.77 -6.43
CA MET A 1 -15.20 -9.38 -6.73
C MET A 1 -14.11 -8.57 -6.04
N GLY A 2 -13.48 -9.14 -5.00
CA GLY A 2 -12.40 -8.48 -4.27
C GLY A 2 -11.14 -8.39 -5.13
N ARG A 3 -10.56 -7.20 -5.23
CA ARG A 3 -9.36 -6.94 -6.02
C ARG A 3 -8.13 -7.36 -5.21
N THR A 4 -7.39 -8.37 -5.62
CA THR A 4 -6.07 -8.68 -5.07
C THR A 4 -5.12 -7.55 -5.50
N ILE A 5 -4.87 -6.58 -4.60
CA ILE A 5 -3.90 -5.52 -4.85
C ILE A 5 -2.53 -6.18 -4.73
N SER A 6 -1.82 -6.33 -5.85
CA SER A 6 -0.41 -6.73 -5.84
C SER A 6 0.39 -5.68 -5.05
N GLN A 7 0.76 -6.02 -3.82
CA GLN A 7 1.58 -5.17 -2.98
C GLN A 7 3.05 -5.37 -3.35
N LYS A 8 3.76 -4.27 -3.57
CA LYS A 8 5.21 -4.32 -3.86
C LYS A 8 5.98 -4.68 -2.59
N PHE A 9 7.05 -5.46 -2.72
CA PHE A 9 7.99 -5.72 -1.63
C PHE A 9 8.81 -4.48 -1.28
N ASN A 10 9.31 -4.40 -0.04
CA ASN A 10 10.16 -3.30 0.40
C ASN A 10 11.63 -3.49 -0.02
N THR A 11 11.97 -3.07 -1.25
CA THR A 11 13.34 -3.21 -1.79
C THR A 11 14.39 -2.38 -1.04
N ALA A 12 13.99 -1.39 -0.25
CA ALA A 12 14.93 -0.61 0.57
C ALA A 12 15.65 -1.48 1.61
N PHE A 13 15.06 -2.60 2.03
CA PHE A 13 15.72 -3.56 2.94
C PHE A 13 16.91 -4.28 2.31
N LEU A 14 17.05 -4.27 0.98
CA LEU A 14 18.26 -4.80 0.33
C LEU A 14 19.43 -3.81 0.38
N GLN A 15 19.20 -2.55 0.78
CA GLN A 15 20.28 -1.57 1.01
C GLN A 15 20.89 -1.71 2.42
N ASP A 16 20.18 -2.35 3.35
CA ASP A 16 20.69 -2.69 4.67
C ASP A 16 21.57 -3.95 4.57
N THR A 17 22.85 -3.81 4.90
CA THR A 17 23.84 -4.89 4.77
C THR A 17 23.47 -6.14 5.56
N ASN A 18 22.90 -5.99 6.76
CA ASN A 18 22.52 -7.11 7.61
C ASN A 18 21.32 -7.87 7.03
N LYS A 19 20.30 -7.13 6.56
CA LYS A 19 19.13 -7.71 5.91
C LYS A 19 19.45 -8.34 4.55
N LEU A 20 20.34 -7.73 3.77
CA LEU A 20 20.82 -8.29 2.52
C LEU A 20 21.55 -9.62 2.75
N ASN A 21 22.43 -9.69 3.76
CA ASN A 21 23.12 -10.92 4.11
C ASN A 21 22.14 -12.01 4.60
N LYS A 22 21.15 -11.63 5.41
CA LYS A 22 20.07 -12.54 5.81
C LYS A 22 19.29 -13.07 4.59
N PHE A 23 18.94 -12.19 3.65
CA PHE A 23 18.27 -12.59 2.40
C PHE A 23 19.10 -13.62 1.63
N LYS A 24 20.39 -13.36 1.43
CA LYS A 24 21.31 -14.28 0.74
C LYS A 24 21.40 -15.64 1.42
N ILE A 25 21.52 -15.68 2.75
CA ILE A 25 21.60 -16.94 3.52
C ILE A 25 20.29 -17.74 3.38
N VAL A 26 19.14 -17.11 3.61
CA VAL A 26 17.84 -17.77 3.52
C VAL A 26 17.57 -18.27 2.10
N LEU A 27 17.97 -17.49 1.09
CA LEU A 27 17.90 -17.87 -0.31
C LEU A 27 18.76 -19.09 -0.59
N SER A 28 20.03 -19.07 -0.21
CA SER A 28 20.97 -20.17 -0.42
C SER A 28 20.48 -21.46 0.24
N ASN A 29 20.03 -21.38 1.49
CA ASN A 29 19.54 -22.54 2.23
C ASN A 29 18.29 -23.15 1.57
N LYS A 30 17.33 -22.33 1.16
CA LYS A 30 16.13 -22.83 0.48
C LYS A 30 16.46 -23.39 -0.90
N PHE A 31 17.31 -22.73 -1.68
CA PHE A 31 17.71 -23.23 -3.01
C PHE A 31 18.47 -24.56 -2.92
N GLN A 32 19.29 -24.76 -1.89
CA GLN A 32 19.93 -26.05 -1.65
C GLN A 32 18.88 -27.16 -1.42
N ALA A 33 17.88 -26.90 -0.58
CA ALA A 33 16.77 -27.84 -0.36
C ALA A 33 15.90 -28.05 -1.62
N PHE A 34 15.75 -27.03 -2.47
CA PHE A 34 15.06 -27.18 -3.77
C PHE A 34 15.87 -28.00 -4.76
N HIS A 35 17.20 -27.90 -4.79
CA HIS A 35 18.03 -28.71 -5.67
C HIS A 35 17.83 -30.21 -5.40
N ASP A 36 17.71 -30.60 -4.13
CA ASP A 36 17.46 -32.00 -3.75
C ASP A 36 16.02 -32.44 -4.13
N LEU A 37 15.04 -31.54 -4.12
CA LEU A 37 13.65 -31.78 -4.50
C LEU A 37 13.43 -31.83 -6.02
N LEU A 38 14.14 -30.98 -6.78
CA LEU A 38 14.02 -30.82 -8.23
C LEU A 38 14.63 -31.99 -9.01
N ASN A 39 15.55 -32.73 -8.39
CA ASN A 39 16.18 -33.92 -8.96
C ASN A 39 15.45 -35.23 -8.61
N GLY A 40 14.24 -35.14 -8.03
CA GLY A 40 13.38 -36.29 -7.76
C GLY A 40 12.71 -36.85 -9.03
N GLU A 41 12.68 -38.17 -9.14
CA GLU A 41 12.09 -38.90 -10.26
C GLU A 41 10.56 -38.62 -10.35
N GLY A 42 10.07 -38.15 -11.51
CA GLY A 42 8.63 -37.92 -11.74
C GLY A 42 8.13 -36.47 -11.67
N THR A 43 9.01 -35.48 -11.46
CA THR A 43 8.60 -34.05 -11.47
C THR A 43 8.61 -33.47 -12.89
N THR A 44 7.59 -32.69 -13.25
CA THR A 44 7.53 -32.00 -14.55
C THR A 44 8.22 -30.64 -14.46
N VAL A 45 8.81 -30.17 -15.57
CA VAL A 45 9.46 -28.84 -15.64
C VAL A 45 8.53 -27.70 -15.18
N GLU A 46 7.23 -27.82 -15.46
CA GLU A 46 6.22 -26.85 -15.03
C GLU A 46 6.00 -26.86 -13.52
N SER A 47 5.89 -28.03 -12.90
CA SER A 47 5.76 -28.17 -11.44
C SER A 47 6.99 -27.64 -10.70
N ASN A 48 8.17 -27.88 -11.27
CA ASN A 48 9.45 -27.39 -10.79
C ASN A 48 9.55 -25.87 -10.86
N TRP A 49 9.16 -25.28 -11.98
CA TRP A 49 9.10 -23.84 -12.15
C TRP A 49 8.13 -23.17 -11.16
N LYS A 50 6.97 -23.80 -10.93
CA LYS A 50 5.99 -23.31 -9.93
C LYS A 50 6.57 -23.33 -8.52
N GLY A 51 7.24 -24.41 -8.11
CA GLY A 51 7.88 -24.52 -6.80
C GLY A 51 8.95 -23.44 -6.58
N ILE A 52 9.80 -23.19 -7.58
CA ILE A 52 10.82 -22.13 -7.52
C ILE A 52 10.19 -20.75 -7.35
N LYS A 53 9.10 -20.47 -8.08
CA LYS A 53 8.40 -19.19 -7.99
C LYS A 53 7.78 -18.99 -6.61
N GLU A 54 7.17 -20.03 -6.04
CA GLU A 54 6.59 -20.00 -4.69
C GLU A 54 7.66 -19.81 -3.61
N ALA A 55 8.80 -20.48 -3.76
CA ALA A 55 9.96 -20.36 -2.88
C ALA A 55 10.49 -18.93 -2.81
N ILE A 56 10.81 -18.35 -3.96
CA ILE A 56 11.32 -16.98 -4.07
C ILE A 56 10.28 -16.01 -3.48
N THR A 57 9.00 -16.20 -3.81
CA THR A 57 7.92 -15.36 -3.30
C THR A 57 7.81 -15.46 -1.77
N SER A 58 7.92 -16.66 -1.19
CA SER A 58 7.92 -16.88 0.25
C SER A 58 9.09 -16.17 0.96
N ILE A 59 10.30 -16.24 0.39
CA ILE A 59 11.47 -15.55 0.95
C ILE A 59 11.31 -14.03 0.91
N CYS A 60 10.81 -13.50 -0.20
CA CYS A 60 10.51 -12.09 -0.31
C CYS A 60 9.51 -11.63 0.76
N HIS A 61 8.50 -12.44 1.10
CA HIS A 61 7.61 -12.16 2.22
C HIS A 61 8.32 -12.18 3.57
N GLU A 62 9.17 -13.19 3.81
CA GLU A 62 9.86 -13.41 5.09
C GLU A 62 10.90 -12.32 5.41
N VAL A 63 11.70 -11.91 4.40
CA VAL A 63 12.85 -11.03 4.61
C VAL A 63 12.55 -9.58 4.21
N LEU A 64 11.90 -9.36 3.07
CA LEU A 64 11.61 -8.01 2.58
C LEU A 64 10.30 -7.48 3.16
N GLY A 65 9.30 -8.36 3.30
CA GLY A 65 7.94 -7.98 3.63
C GLY A 65 7.33 -7.04 2.59
N HIS A 66 6.02 -6.82 2.71
CA HIS A 66 5.35 -5.84 1.86
C HIS A 66 5.80 -4.43 2.21
N LYS A 67 5.93 -3.60 1.18
CA LYS A 67 6.10 -2.17 1.34
C LYS A 67 4.90 -1.67 2.12
N LYS A 68 5.14 -1.24 3.35
CA LYS A 68 4.11 -0.60 4.16
C LYS A 68 3.65 0.64 3.41
N HIS A 69 2.40 0.62 2.97
CA HIS A 69 1.72 1.86 2.65
C HIS A 69 1.57 2.56 3.99
N HIS A 70 2.47 3.49 4.29
CA HIS A 70 2.16 4.47 5.32
C HIS A 70 0.86 5.11 4.88
N HIS A 71 -0.25 4.73 5.53
CA HIS A 71 -1.41 5.57 5.46
C HIS A 71 -0.91 6.94 5.92
N LYS A 72 -1.37 7.97 5.24
CA LYS A 72 -1.12 9.31 5.72
C LYS A 72 -1.95 9.43 6.99
N GLU A 73 -1.32 9.32 8.15
CA GLU A 73 -2.00 9.28 9.46
C GLU A 73 -2.91 10.49 9.67
N TRP A 74 -2.64 11.57 8.94
CA TRP A 74 -3.45 12.77 8.92
C TRP A 74 -4.81 12.63 8.25
N ILE A 75 -5.06 11.64 7.39
CA ILE A 75 -6.36 11.53 6.70
C ILE A 75 -7.40 10.97 7.65
N THR A 76 -8.42 11.78 7.95
CA THR A 76 -9.52 11.40 8.83
C THR A 76 -10.51 10.44 8.15
N VAL A 77 -11.28 9.72 8.97
CA VAL A 77 -12.36 8.83 8.49
C VAL A 77 -13.40 9.61 7.66
N ASP A 78 -13.79 10.81 8.12
CA ASP A 78 -14.71 11.69 7.38
C ASP A 78 -14.19 12.04 5.96
N THR A 79 -12.89 12.29 5.82
CA THR A 79 -12.28 12.50 4.49
C THR A 79 -12.33 11.24 3.63
N LEU A 80 -12.15 10.05 4.21
CA LEU A 80 -12.27 8.78 3.49
C LEU A 80 -13.70 8.55 2.99
N ASP A 81 -14.71 8.84 3.81
CA ASP A 81 -16.12 8.73 3.42
C ASP A 81 -16.45 9.65 2.25
N LYS A 82 -15.98 10.91 2.28
CA LYS A 82 -16.14 11.87 1.17
C LYS A 82 -15.42 11.41 -0.11
N ILE A 83 -14.26 10.76 0.01
CA ILE A 83 -13.56 10.18 -1.15
C ILE A 83 -14.40 9.05 -1.76
N GLN A 84 -15.05 8.25 -0.93
CA GLN A 84 -15.92 7.18 -1.38
C GLN A 84 -17.19 7.73 -2.05
N GLU A 85 -17.82 8.76 -1.47
CA GLU A 85 -18.94 9.46 -2.07
C GLU A 85 -18.59 10.02 -3.46
N ARG A 86 -17.42 10.67 -3.59
CA ARG A 86 -16.92 11.16 -4.88
C ARG A 86 -16.78 10.04 -5.91
N ARG A 87 -16.34 8.84 -5.50
CA ARG A 87 -16.23 7.68 -6.39
C ARG A 87 -17.60 7.21 -6.85
N ASN A 88 -18.60 7.19 -5.97
CA ASN A 88 -19.96 6.82 -6.31
C ASN A 88 -20.54 7.80 -7.36
N LYS A 89 -20.34 9.12 -7.15
CA LYS A 89 -20.73 10.14 -8.15
C LYS A 89 -19.99 10.00 -9.47
N LYS A 90 -18.73 9.57 -9.45
CA LYS A 90 -18.00 9.27 -10.68
C LYS A 90 -18.56 8.06 -11.42
N ALA A 91 -19.01 7.04 -10.70
CA ALA A 91 -19.66 5.88 -11.29
C ALA A 91 -20.99 6.27 -11.96
N GLU A 92 -21.79 7.12 -11.32
CA GLU A 92 -23.05 7.65 -11.86
C GLU A 92 -22.86 8.37 -13.20
N ILE A 93 -21.81 9.19 -13.33
CA ILE A 93 -21.42 9.84 -14.60
C ILE A 93 -21.09 8.81 -15.68
N ASN A 94 -20.37 7.74 -15.32
CA ASN A 94 -19.93 6.73 -16.27
C ASN A 94 -21.09 5.83 -16.75
N THR A 95 -22.12 5.65 -15.93
CA THR A 95 -23.31 4.83 -16.25
C THR A 95 -24.47 5.63 -16.86
N SER A 96 -24.37 6.97 -16.87
CA SER A 96 -25.41 7.86 -17.42
C SER A 96 -25.67 7.59 -18.90
N ARG A 97 -26.95 7.49 -19.30
CA ARG A 97 -27.34 7.16 -20.67
C ARG A 97 -27.69 8.40 -21.48
N THR A 98 -28.27 9.41 -20.85
CA THR A 98 -28.66 10.65 -21.53
C THR A 98 -27.71 11.81 -21.21
N ARG A 99 -27.68 12.82 -22.09
CA ARG A 99 -26.85 14.02 -21.89
C ARG A 99 -27.28 14.82 -20.66
N ALA A 100 -28.58 14.85 -20.36
CA ALA A 100 -29.14 15.55 -19.21
C ALA A 100 -28.73 14.90 -17.88
N GLU A 101 -28.87 13.57 -17.77
CA GLU A 101 -28.40 12.79 -16.60
C GLU A 101 -26.91 13.01 -16.35
N LYS A 102 -26.11 12.92 -17.43
CA LYS A 102 -24.66 13.11 -17.34
C LYS A 102 -24.31 14.53 -16.87
N ALA A 103 -25.02 15.55 -17.33
CA ALA A 103 -24.81 16.93 -16.89
C ALA A 103 -25.12 17.12 -15.41
N LYS A 104 -26.22 16.52 -14.92
CA LYS A 104 -26.59 16.55 -13.49
C LYS A 104 -25.55 15.84 -12.63
N ALA A 105 -25.20 14.60 -12.97
CA ALA A 105 -24.20 13.83 -12.23
C ALA A 105 -22.81 14.52 -12.24
N GLN A 106 -22.47 15.21 -13.33
CA GLN A 106 -21.24 16.00 -13.43
C GLN A 106 -21.23 17.21 -12.50
N ALA A 107 -22.36 17.89 -12.33
CA ALA A 107 -22.51 18.99 -11.38
C ALA A 107 -22.31 18.49 -9.94
N GLU A 108 -22.98 17.40 -9.57
CA GLU A 108 -22.88 16.80 -8.24
C GLU A 108 -21.45 16.32 -7.93
N TYR A 109 -20.80 15.63 -8.87
CA TYR A 109 -19.38 15.24 -8.73
C TYR A 109 -18.47 16.45 -8.51
N THR A 110 -18.75 17.57 -9.17
CA THR A 110 -17.92 18.78 -9.06
C THR A 110 -17.95 19.34 -7.64
N GLU A 111 -19.13 19.38 -7.02
CA GLU A 111 -19.28 19.82 -5.62
C GLU A 111 -18.60 18.87 -4.64
N VAL A 112 -18.87 17.57 -4.72
CA VAL A 112 -18.23 16.57 -3.84
C VAL A 112 -16.71 16.58 -4.01
N ASN A 113 -16.20 16.76 -5.23
CA ASN A 113 -14.76 16.86 -5.49
C ASN A 113 -14.13 18.12 -4.86
N LYS A 114 -14.84 19.26 -4.82
CA LYS A 114 -14.38 20.44 -4.09
C LYS A 114 -14.31 20.16 -2.58
N GLN A 115 -15.32 19.50 -2.02
CA GLN A 115 -15.36 19.13 -0.60
C GLN A 115 -14.22 18.17 -0.21
N VAL A 116 -13.95 17.15 -1.03
CA VAL A 116 -12.80 16.24 -0.85
C VAL A 116 -11.48 17.01 -0.84
N LYS A 117 -11.29 17.94 -1.78
CA LYS A 117 -10.07 18.77 -1.81
C LYS A 117 -9.94 19.65 -0.56
N ARG A 118 -11.06 20.19 -0.05
CA ARG A 118 -11.08 21.03 1.15
C ARG A 118 -10.78 20.23 2.42
N SER A 119 -11.43 19.09 2.62
CA SER A 119 -11.22 18.20 3.77
C SER A 119 -9.78 17.69 3.84
N ILE A 120 -9.21 17.25 2.71
CA ILE A 120 -7.79 16.88 2.60
C ILE A 120 -6.84 18.00 3.07
N ARG A 121 -7.14 19.26 2.73
CA ARG A 121 -6.31 20.41 3.17
C ARG A 121 -6.45 20.68 4.67
N ILE A 122 -7.66 20.53 5.21
CA ILE A 122 -7.95 20.74 6.64
C ILE A 122 -7.24 19.66 7.47
N ASP A 123 -7.41 18.41 7.10
CA ASP A 123 -6.79 17.27 7.76
C ASP A 123 -5.28 17.40 7.81
N LYS A 124 -4.65 17.77 6.68
CA LYS A 124 -3.21 18.01 6.63
C LYS A 124 -2.79 19.17 7.54
N ARG A 125 -3.58 20.25 7.59
CA ARG A 125 -3.27 21.42 8.44
C ARG A 125 -3.32 21.04 9.92
N LYS A 126 -4.41 20.38 10.35
CA LYS A 126 -4.59 19.92 11.73
C LYS A 126 -3.43 19.05 12.18
N TYR A 127 -3.06 18.06 11.37
CA TYR A 127 -1.93 17.20 11.69
C TYR A 127 -0.61 17.95 11.88
N VAL A 128 -0.33 18.96 11.05
CA VAL A 128 0.88 19.79 11.20
C VAL A 128 0.81 20.65 12.47
N GLU A 129 -0.36 21.20 12.80
CA GLU A 129 -0.60 21.95 14.04
C GLU A 129 -0.44 21.06 15.29
N ASP A 130 -0.98 19.84 15.27
CA ASP A 130 -0.86 18.85 16.35
C ASP A 130 0.60 18.42 16.57
N LEU A 131 1.36 18.24 15.49
CA LEU A 131 2.80 17.97 15.58
C LEU A 131 3.57 19.15 16.18
N ALA A 132 3.26 20.38 15.74
CA ALA A 132 3.92 21.58 16.23
C ALA A 132 3.65 21.79 17.73
N THR A 133 2.40 21.63 18.17
CA THR A 133 2.02 21.73 19.59
C THR A 133 2.67 20.64 20.45
N THR A 134 2.76 19.41 19.92
CA THR A 134 3.46 18.31 20.62
C THR A 134 4.95 18.60 20.76
N ALA A 135 5.60 19.11 19.70
CA ALA A 135 7.01 19.49 19.73
C ALA A 135 7.28 20.66 20.70
N GLU A 136 6.42 21.68 20.71
CA GLU A 136 6.51 22.81 21.64
C GLU A 136 6.38 22.34 23.10
N LYS A 137 5.43 21.45 23.37
CA LYS A 137 5.25 20.86 24.71
C LYS A 137 6.48 20.07 25.15
N ALA A 138 7.04 19.22 24.28
CA ALA A 138 8.24 18.45 24.58
C ALA A 138 9.46 19.35 24.88
N ALA A 139 9.60 20.47 24.15
CA ALA A 139 10.64 21.45 24.40
C ALA A 139 10.46 22.15 25.76
N ARG A 140 9.23 22.52 26.14
CA ARG A 140 8.93 23.11 27.46
C ARG A 140 9.20 22.15 28.62
N GLU A 141 8.96 20.85 28.41
CA GLU A 141 9.18 19.80 29.42
C GLU A 141 10.64 19.33 29.50
N GLY A 142 11.55 19.87 28.67
CA GLY A 142 12.97 19.48 28.64
C GLY A 142 13.23 18.09 28.08
N ASN A 143 12.23 17.45 27.46
CA ASN A 143 12.35 16.15 26.79
C ASN A 143 12.96 16.31 25.39
N MET A 144 14.24 16.69 25.32
CA MET A 144 14.98 16.92 24.07
C MET A 144 15.66 15.65 23.50
N ARG A 145 15.16 14.46 23.83
CA ARG A 145 15.72 13.20 23.28
C ARG A 145 15.15 12.88 21.91
#